data_AF-A0AAE1DS50-F1
#
_entry.id   AF-A0AAE1DS50-F1
#
_cell.length_a   1.000
_cell.length_b   1.000
_cell.length_c   1.000
_cell.angle_alpha   90.00
_cell.angle_beta   90.00
_cell.angle_gamma   90.00
#
_symmetry.space_group_name_H-M   'P 1'
#
loop_
_entity.id
_entity.type
_entity.pdbx_description
1 polymer ?
#
loop_
_entity_poly.entity_id
_entity_poly.type
_entity_poly.pdbx_seq_one_letter_code
_entity_poly.pdbx_strand_id
1 'polypeptide(L)'
;MNSKTQNNLVNMKLERKVFTEKFNIAFGYPRKDTCSTCDAFEIKLKAENLGAEEMAQLIREKELHVRKGQVFYDRKSTAGQEAKRRPTFAAMAFDFSKNLPAPNISTNDVYYRRQLSLYSFNVHSLPDDVVFFLLLRRNDGEKRSR
;
A
#
# COMPACT_ATOMS: atom_id res chain seq x y z
N MET A 1 42.36 -29.03 21.85
CA MET A 1 41.25 -28.29 22.52
C MET A 1 40.60 -27.40 21.48
N ASN A 2 39.54 -27.88 20.82
CA ASN A 2 38.84 -27.14 19.77
C ASN A 2 38.00 -26.03 20.41
N SER A 3 38.45 -24.78 20.26
CA SER A 3 37.64 -23.60 20.51
C SER A 3 36.49 -23.60 19.51
N LYS A 4 35.29 -23.92 19.99
CA LYS A 4 34.06 -23.77 19.22
C LYS A 4 33.88 -22.29 18.90
N THR A 5 34.15 -21.91 17.66
CA THR A 5 33.74 -20.63 17.08
C THR A 5 32.23 -20.54 17.26
N GLN A 6 31.78 -19.74 18.23
CA GLN A 6 30.36 -19.48 18.41
C GLN A 6 29.89 -18.73 17.17
N ASN A 7 29.22 -19.45 16.27
CA ASN A 7 28.40 -18.86 15.23
C ASN A 7 27.28 -18.09 15.93
N ASN A 8 27.55 -16.83 16.24
CA ASN A 8 26.55 -15.85 16.64
C ASN A 8 25.62 -15.64 15.44
N LEU A 9 24.61 -16.49 15.33
CA LEU A 9 23.48 -16.30 14.44
C LEU A 9 22.81 -15.01 14.90
N VAL A 10 23.14 -13.93 14.21
CA VAL A 10 22.61 -12.61 14.50
C VAL A 10 21.11 -12.65 14.26
N ASN A 11 20.35 -12.54 15.33
CA ASN A 11 18.89 -12.53 15.29
C ASN A 11 18.43 -11.06 15.20
N MET A 12 17.53 -10.76 14.26
CA MET A 12 16.96 -9.42 14.07
C MET A 12 16.41 -8.80 15.38
N LYS A 13 15.90 -9.64 16.30
CA LYS A 13 15.45 -9.19 17.63
C LYS A 13 16.61 -8.71 18.52
N LEU A 14 17.75 -9.38 18.44
CA LEU A 14 18.93 -9.12 19.24
C LEU A 14 19.65 -7.85 18.76
N GLU A 15 19.74 -7.64 17.45
CA GLU A 15 20.21 -6.37 16.86
C GLU A 15 19.31 -5.21 17.27
N ARG A 16 17.99 -5.35 17.10
CA ARG A 16 17.03 -4.30 17.45
C ARG A 16 17.15 -3.90 18.92
N LYS A 17 17.34 -4.87 19.81
CA LYS A 17 17.54 -4.63 21.25
C LYS A 17 18.83 -3.84 21.54
N VAL A 18 19.95 -4.23 20.92
CA VAL A 18 21.23 -3.53 21.07
C VAL A 18 21.14 -2.08 20.60
N PHE A 19 20.56 -1.83 19.43
CA PHE A 19 20.41 -0.48 18.88
C PHE A 19 19.46 0.40 19.68
N THR A 20 18.35 -0.16 20.18
CA THR A 20 17.37 0.61 20.97
C THR A 20 17.85 0.85 22.41
N GLU A 21 18.48 -0.11 23.07
CA GLU A 21 18.91 0.03 24.49
C GLU A 21 20.28 0.69 24.65
N LYS A 22 21.27 0.37 23.80
CA LYS A 22 22.64 0.87 23.95
C LYS A 22 22.92 2.15 23.18
N PHE A 23 22.21 2.36 22.06
CA PHE A 23 22.43 3.50 21.18
C PHE A 23 21.24 4.47 21.13
N ASN A 24 20.13 4.15 21.82
CA ASN A 24 18.89 4.93 21.81
C ASN A 24 18.34 5.19 20.40
N ILE A 25 18.56 4.23 19.47
CA ILE A 25 18.09 4.30 18.09
C ILE A 25 16.78 3.50 18.00
N ALA A 26 15.69 4.21 17.74
CA ALA A 26 14.38 3.61 17.53
C ALA A 26 14.16 3.29 16.03
N PHE A 27 13.81 2.04 15.74
CA PHE A 27 13.35 1.67 14.40
C PHE A 27 11.85 1.94 14.30
N GLY A 28 11.49 2.99 13.56
CA GLY A 28 10.11 3.24 13.14
C GLY A 28 9.59 2.07 12.32
N TYR A 29 8.31 1.73 12.49
CA TYR A 29 7.67 0.75 11.62
C TYR A 29 7.57 1.36 10.22
N PRO A 30 8.05 0.68 9.15
CA PRO A 30 7.83 1.15 7.80
C PRO A 30 6.33 1.37 7.61
N ARG A 31 5.94 2.61 7.30
CA ARG A 31 4.54 2.92 6.99
C ARG A 31 4.25 2.18 5.68
N LYS A 32 3.28 1.27 5.71
CA LYS A 32 2.79 0.58 4.52
C LYS A 32 1.70 1.45 3.88
N ASP A 33 1.58 1.39 2.56
CA ASP A 33 0.58 2.13 1.77
C ASP A 33 0.70 3.66 1.87
N THR A 34 1.92 4.20 1.79
CA THR A 34 2.16 5.64 1.66
C THR A 34 1.99 6.12 0.22
N CYS A 35 1.60 7.39 0.05
CA CYS A 35 1.52 7.99 -1.28
C CYS A 35 2.92 8.34 -1.78
N SER A 36 3.34 7.72 -2.89
CA SER A 36 4.66 7.94 -3.49
C SER A 36 4.95 9.41 -3.81
N THR A 37 3.93 10.19 -4.17
CA THR A 37 4.10 11.63 -4.43
C THR A 37 4.31 12.43 -3.15
N CYS A 38 3.60 12.12 -2.06
CA CYS A 38 3.83 12.73 -0.74
C CYS A 38 5.25 12.41 -0.24
N ASP A 39 5.67 11.14 -0.36
CA ASP A 39 7.01 10.71 0.03
C ASP A 39 8.08 11.46 -0.77
N ALA A 40 7.87 11.62 -2.09
CA ALA A 40 8.77 12.40 -2.93
C ALA A 40 8.86 13.87 -2.52
N PHE A 41 7.73 14.51 -2.17
CA PHE A 41 7.74 15.89 -1.65
C PHE A 41 8.49 15.98 -0.32
N GLU A 42 8.33 15.02 0.59
CA GLU A 42 9.04 15.02 1.87
C GLU A 42 10.54 14.84 1.71
N ILE A 43 10.96 13.97 0.79
CA ILE A 43 12.38 13.80 0.46
C ILE A 43 12.95 15.11 -0.10
N LYS A 44 12.25 15.73 -1.06
CA LYS A 44 12.69 17.00 -1.67
C LYS A 44 12.78 18.12 -0.65
N LEU A 45 11.79 18.26 0.25
CA LEU A 45 11.79 19.30 1.27
C LEU A 45 12.88 19.13 2.34
N LYS A 46 13.43 17.92 2.49
CA LYS A 46 14.53 17.63 3.43
C LYS A 46 15.92 17.78 2.80
N ALA A 47 16.03 18.07 1.50
CA ALA A 47 17.32 18.22 0.86
C ALA A 47 18.01 19.53 1.29
N GLU A 48 19.28 19.44 1.67
CA GLU A 48 20.05 20.52 2.31
C GLU A 48 20.34 21.73 1.39
N ASN A 49 20.19 21.57 0.07
CA ASN A 49 20.54 22.60 -0.93
C ASN A 49 19.31 23.31 -1.54
N LEU A 50 18.16 23.32 -0.87
CA LEU A 50 16.97 23.97 -1.43
C LEU A 50 16.98 25.49 -1.26
N GLY A 51 16.72 26.20 -2.35
CA GLY A 51 16.44 27.63 -2.30
C GLY A 51 15.10 27.92 -1.60
N ALA A 52 14.98 29.08 -0.96
CA ALA A 52 13.76 29.49 -0.25
C ALA A 52 12.52 29.54 -1.17
N GLU A 53 12.69 29.95 -2.43
CA GLU A 53 11.60 29.99 -3.42
C GLU A 53 11.15 28.58 -3.84
N GLU A 54 12.09 27.66 -4.07
CA GLU A 54 11.80 26.27 -4.43
C GLU A 54 11.10 25.54 -3.30
N MET A 55 11.52 25.79 -2.05
CA MET A 55 10.86 25.26 -0.87
C MET A 55 9.40 25.71 -0.78
N ALA A 56 9.15 27.01 -0.99
CA ALA A 56 7.80 27.56 -1.00
C ALA A 56 6.93 26.98 -2.13
N GLN A 57 7.52 26.74 -3.31
CA GLN A 57 6.83 26.07 -4.42
C GLN A 57 6.44 24.63 -4.07
N LEU A 58 7.38 23.83 -3.56
CA LEU A 58 7.10 22.43 -3.17
C LEU A 58 6.06 22.31 -2.06
N ILE A 59 6.05 23.24 -1.09
CA ILE A 59 5.01 23.26 -0.05
C ILE A 59 3.63 23.51 -0.67
N ARG A 60 3.52 24.50 -1.58
CA ARG A 60 2.24 24.76 -2.29
C ARG A 60 1.79 23.57 -3.12
N GLU A 61 2.71 22.91 -3.82
CA GLU A 61 2.39 21.71 -4.61
C GLU A 61 1.95 20.54 -3.74
N LYS A 62 2.63 20.32 -2.60
CA LYS A 62 2.25 19.31 -1.61
C LYS A 62 0.84 19.58 -1.07
N GLU A 63 0.54 20.82 -0.69
CA GLU A 63 -0.80 21.20 -0.23
C GLU A 63 -1.86 20.98 -1.31
N LEU A 64 -1.58 21.38 -2.54
CA LEU A 64 -2.49 21.17 -3.66
C LEU A 64 -2.76 19.68 -3.89
N HIS A 65 -1.73 18.84 -3.81
CA HIS A 65 -1.88 17.39 -3.92
C HIS A 65 -2.79 16.84 -2.81
N VAL A 66 -2.57 17.21 -1.55
CA VAL A 66 -3.39 16.79 -0.41
C VAL A 66 -4.84 17.26 -0.57
N ARG A 67 -5.06 18.52 -0.99
CA ARG A 67 -6.40 19.06 -1.24
C ARG A 67 -7.12 18.30 -2.36
N LYS A 68 -6.43 17.94 -3.44
CA LYS A 68 -7.02 17.10 -4.51
C LYS A 68 -7.47 15.74 -3.97
N GLY A 69 -6.68 15.14 -3.08
CA GLY A 69 -7.05 13.91 -2.38
C GLY A 69 -8.30 14.11 -1.51
N GLN A 70 -8.37 15.19 -0.75
CA GLN A 70 -9.53 15.52 0.09
C GLN A 70 -10.82 15.66 -0.74
N VAL A 71 -10.74 16.36 -1.88
CA VAL A 71 -11.90 16.54 -2.77
C VAL A 71 -12.49 15.20 -3.24
N PHE A 72 -11.67 14.17 -3.44
CA PHE A 72 -12.18 12.84 -3.77
C PHE A 72 -13.02 12.26 -2.63
N TYR A 73 -12.54 12.34 -1.39
CA TYR A 73 -13.28 11.86 -0.22
C TYR A 73 -14.55 12.65 0.04
N ASP A 74 -14.50 13.96 -0.14
CA ASP A 74 -15.67 14.84 -0.01
C ASP A 74 -16.73 14.46 -1.04
N ARG A 75 -16.35 14.28 -2.30
CA ARG A 75 -17.27 13.83 -3.36
C ARG A 75 -17.84 12.44 -3.10
N LYS A 76 -17.02 11.50 -2.63
CA LYS A 76 -17.46 10.15 -2.26
C LYS A 76 -18.52 10.21 -1.15
N SER A 77 -18.28 11.02 -0.13
CA SER A 77 -19.21 11.23 0.99
C SER A 77 -20.52 11.85 0.52
N THR A 78 -20.44 12.94 -0.25
CA THR A 78 -21.62 13.62 -0.80
C THR A 78 -22.44 12.68 -1.68
N ALA A 79 -21.81 11.94 -2.60
CA ALA A 79 -22.49 10.97 -3.46
C ALA A 79 -23.17 9.86 -2.63
N GLY A 80 -22.53 9.37 -1.57
CA GLY A 80 -23.13 8.39 -0.66
C GLY A 80 -24.37 8.94 0.05
N GLN A 81 -24.33 10.21 0.49
CA GLN A 81 -25.48 10.86 1.13
C GLN A 81 -26.62 11.13 0.15
N GLU A 82 -26.31 11.50 -1.09
CA GLU A 82 -27.31 11.69 -2.14
C GLU A 82 -28.02 10.39 -2.51
N ALA A 83 -27.27 9.28 -2.61
CA ALA A 83 -27.82 7.95 -2.88
C ALA A 83 -28.76 7.46 -1.77
N LYS A 84 -28.49 7.82 -0.50
CA LYS A 84 -29.39 7.52 0.62
C LYS A 84 -30.72 8.28 0.53
N ARG A 85 -30.72 9.48 -0.05
CA ARG A 85 -31.91 10.36 -0.12
C ARG A 85 -32.74 10.12 -1.37
N ARG A 86 -32.13 9.68 -2.48
CA ARG A 86 -32.78 9.54 -3.78
C ARG A 86 -32.71 8.08 -4.26
N PRO A 87 -33.83 7.35 -4.32
CA PRO A 87 -33.82 5.96 -4.78
C PRO A 87 -33.47 5.79 -6.27
N THR A 88 -33.49 6.88 -7.05
CA THR A 88 -33.09 6.89 -8.48
C THR A 88 -31.58 7.08 -8.69
N PHE A 89 -30.81 7.33 -7.63
CA PHE A 89 -29.38 7.59 -7.70
C PHE A 89 -28.62 6.52 -6.93
N ALA A 90 -27.68 5.84 -7.59
CA ALA A 90 -26.83 4.83 -6.97
C ALA A 90 -25.38 5.33 -6.93
N ALA A 91 -24.74 5.21 -5.76
CA ALA A 91 -23.34 5.52 -5.57
C ALA A 91 -22.59 4.23 -5.19
N MET A 92 -21.59 3.86 -5.98
CA MET A 92 -20.74 2.69 -5.74
C MET A 92 -19.27 3.08 -5.79
N ALA A 93 -18.45 2.45 -4.96
CA ALA A 93 -17.00 2.56 -5.01
C ALA A 93 -16.37 1.20 -5.29
N PHE A 94 -15.32 1.19 -6.09
CA PHE A 94 -14.64 -0.02 -6.52
C PHE A 94 -13.19 0.02 -6.04
N ASP A 95 -12.72 -1.08 -5.46
CA ASP A 95 -11.33 -1.24 -5.06
C ASP A 95 -10.78 -2.60 -5.51
N PHE A 96 -9.48 -2.62 -5.78
CA PHE A 96 -8.74 -3.82 -6.13
C PHE A 96 -7.67 -4.06 -5.08
N SER A 97 -7.60 -5.27 -4.55
CA SER A 97 -6.45 -5.66 -3.73
C SER A 97 -5.24 -5.92 -4.62
N LYS A 98 -4.05 -5.95 -3.98
CA LYS A 98 -2.87 -6.56 -4.59
C LYS A 98 -3.20 -7.98 -5.06
N ASN A 99 -2.67 -8.36 -6.23
CA ASN A 99 -2.76 -9.72 -6.74
C ASN A 99 -2.01 -10.67 -5.79
N LEU A 100 -2.69 -11.73 -5.34
CA LEU A 100 -2.11 -12.71 -4.44
C LEU A 100 -1.75 -13.98 -5.22
N PRO A 101 -0.47 -14.37 -5.28
CA PRO A 101 -0.11 -15.68 -5.79
C PRO A 101 -0.62 -16.75 -4.84
N ALA A 102 -1.32 -17.74 -5.38
CA ALA A 102 -1.81 -18.88 -4.64
C ALA A 102 -1.43 -20.19 -5.37
N PRO A 103 -1.05 -21.24 -4.64
CA PRO A 103 -0.61 -21.25 -3.24
C PRO A 103 0.73 -20.49 -3.03
N ASN A 104 0.91 -19.88 -1.86
CA ASN A 104 2.16 -19.22 -1.48
C ASN A 104 3.20 -20.28 -1.07
N ILE A 105 3.97 -20.77 -2.04
CA ILE A 105 4.99 -21.81 -1.86
C ILE A 105 6.37 -21.17 -1.96
N SER A 106 7.27 -21.49 -1.02
CA SER A 106 8.64 -20.98 -0.97
C SER A 106 9.66 -21.79 -1.77
N THR A 107 9.23 -22.91 -2.38
CA THR A 107 10.09 -23.79 -3.20
C THR A 107 10.41 -23.17 -4.55
N ASN A 108 11.67 -23.28 -4.98
CA ASN A 108 12.15 -22.76 -6.26
C ASN A 108 11.40 -23.32 -7.48
N ASP A 109 10.84 -24.53 -7.40
CA ASP A 109 10.06 -25.12 -8.50
C ASP A 109 8.89 -24.24 -8.94
N VAL A 110 8.37 -23.43 -8.02
CA VAL A 110 7.22 -22.56 -8.29
C VAL A 110 7.63 -21.32 -9.07
N TYR A 111 8.91 -20.94 -9.05
CA TYR A 111 9.44 -19.87 -9.91
C TYR A 111 9.31 -20.23 -11.40
N TYR A 112 9.47 -21.50 -11.76
CA TYR A 112 9.35 -21.99 -13.13
C TYR A 112 7.93 -22.44 -13.51
N ARG A 113 6.98 -22.39 -12.58
CA ARG A 113 5.59 -22.79 -12.81
C ARG A 113 4.67 -21.58 -12.75
N ARG A 114 3.57 -21.65 -13.50
CA ARG A 114 2.53 -20.61 -13.44
C ARG A 114 1.76 -20.73 -12.13
N GLN A 115 1.92 -19.77 -11.24
CA GLN A 115 1.09 -19.64 -10.04
C GLN A 115 -0.33 -19.17 -10.40
N LEU A 116 -1.33 -19.66 -9.68
CA LEU A 116 -2.67 -19.10 -9.75
C LEU A 116 -2.63 -17.69 -9.17
N SER A 117 -3.12 -16.71 -9.92
CA SER A 117 -3.29 -15.35 -9.42
C SER A 117 -4.71 -15.18 -8.92
N LEU A 118 -4.84 -14.89 -7.62
CA LEU A 118 -6.09 -14.46 -7.00
C LEU A 118 -6.20 -12.95 -7.09
N TYR A 119 -7.30 -12.51 -7.65
CA TYR A 119 -7.66 -11.11 -7.76
C TYR A 119 -8.85 -10.86 -6.82
N SER A 120 -8.67 -10.01 -5.80
CA SER A 120 -9.79 -9.52 -4.99
C SER A 120 -10.28 -8.22 -5.60
N PHE A 121 -11.52 -8.23 -6.06
CA PHE A 121 -12.24 -7.05 -6.50
C PHE A 121 -13.36 -6.80 -5.50
N ASN A 122 -13.39 -5.60 -4.88
CA ASN A 122 -14.45 -5.28 -3.94
C ASN A 122 -15.32 -4.13 -4.47
N VAL A 123 -16.63 -4.31 -4.27
CA VAL A 123 -17.68 -3.38 -4.71
C VAL A 123 -18.38 -2.90 -3.46
N HIS A 124 -18.24 -1.61 -3.16
CA HIS A 124 -18.82 -0.96 -2.00
C HIS A 124 -20.10 -0.23 -2.42
N SER A 125 -21.24 -0.65 -1.89
CA SER A 125 -22.48 0.14 -1.94
C SER A 125 -22.36 1.25 -0.90
N LEU A 126 -22.20 2.50 -1.35
CA LEU A 126 -22.13 3.67 -0.47
C LEU A 126 -23.42 3.97 0.32
N PRO A 127 -24.64 3.74 -0.21
CA PRO A 127 -25.85 3.97 0.58
C PRO A 127 -26.05 2.92 1.68
N ASP A 128 -25.81 1.64 1.38
CA ASP A 128 -26.11 0.54 2.32
C ASP A 128 -24.93 0.18 3.22
N ASP A 129 -23.74 0.73 2.94
CA ASP A 129 -22.48 0.38 3.60
C ASP A 129 -22.16 -1.13 3.51
N VAL A 130 -22.57 -1.75 2.40
CA VAL A 130 -22.35 -3.18 2.11
C VAL A 130 -21.20 -3.32 1.13
N VAL A 131 -20.32 -4.28 1.41
CA VAL A 131 -19.16 -4.59 0.55
C VAL A 131 -19.29 -5.99 -0.02
N PHE A 132 -19.31 -6.08 -1.34
CA PHE A 132 -19.26 -7.34 -2.07
C PHE A 132 -17.81 -7.66 -2.41
N PHE A 133 -17.30 -8.76 -1.88
CA PHE A 133 -15.95 -9.26 -2.15
C PHE A 133 -16.01 -10.32 -3.25
N LEU A 134 -15.44 -10.01 -4.42
CA LEU A 134 -15.39 -10.90 -5.58
C LEU A 134 -13.97 -11.43 -5.76
N LEU A 135 -13.80 -12.74 -5.55
CA LEU A 135 -12.55 -13.43 -5.78
C LEU A 135 -12.53 -14.02 -7.19
N LEU A 136 -11.76 -13.39 -8.08
CA LEU A 136 -11.56 -13.86 -9.44
C LEU A 136 -10.32 -14.73 -9.51
N ARG A 137 -10.48 -15.93 -10.08
CA ARG A 137 -9.39 -16.87 -10.37
C ARG A 137 -9.10 -16.81 -11.85
N ARG A 138 -7.88 -16.43 -12.22
CA ARG A 138 -7.46 -16.48 -13.61
C ARG A 138 -6.84 -17.85 -13.92
N ASN A 139 -7.65 -18.74 -14.50
CA ASN A 139 -7.23 -20.04 -15.02
C ASN A 139 -7.10 -19.98 -16.55
N ASP A 140 -6.12 -19.27 -17.11
CA ASP A 140 -5.95 -19.28 -18.57
C ASP A 140 -5.03 -20.44 -18.98
N GLY A 141 -5.61 -21.64 -19.05
CA GLY A 141 -5.10 -22.75 -19.86
C GLY A 141 -5.65 -22.72 -21.30
N GLU A 142 -6.61 -21.85 -21.60
CA GLU A 142 -7.09 -21.66 -22.97
C GLU A 142 -6.35 -20.51 -23.65
N LYS A 143 -5.63 -20.86 -24.73
CA LYS A 143 -5.21 -19.90 -25.74
C LYS A 143 -6.47 -19.26 -26.30
N ARG A 144 -6.84 -18.07 -25.80
CA ARG A 144 -7.71 -17.18 -26.55
C ARG A 144 -6.94 -16.78 -27.81
N SER A 145 -7.24 -17.44 -28.93
CA SER A 145 -6.74 -16.98 -30.22
C SER A 145 -7.25 -15.56 -30.42
N ARG A 146 -6.35 -14.69 -30.84
CA ARG A 146 -6.70 -13.34 -31.30
C ARG A 146 -7.55 -13.41 -32.54
#